data_AF-A0A954HMM2-F1
#
_entry.id   AF-A0A954HMM2-F1
#
_cell.length_a   1.000
_cell.length_b   1.000
_cell.length_c   1.000
_cell.angle_alpha   90.00
_cell.angle_beta   90.00
_cell.angle_gamma   90.00
#
_symmetry.space_group_name_H-M   'P 1'
#
loop_
_entity.id
_entity.type
_entity.pdbx_description
1 polymer ?
#
loop_
_entity_poly.entity_id
_entity_poly.type
_entity_poly.pdbx_seq_one_letter_code
_entity_poly.pdbx_strand_id
1 'polypeptide(L)'
;AAAVIASPRFLYLYDTVSNDSPETSINDYELASRLAFFLWGSLPDETLLELARRGELSRPDVLQSQFHRMVTDHKLKRFCDSFPAQWLQLDRLISSVPNPEMFPEFYFSKYRDSMHMMMEPLLVFETVVIEDQPLTQLIDSDFTYRSGHLEDAYGVLKSNEPKGRGGEVEELTFHRVP
;
A
#
# COMPACT_ATOMS: atom_id res chain seq x y z
N ALA A 1 -14.13 -13.92 -25.04
CA ALA A 1 -13.38 -13.19 -23.99
C ALA A 1 -14.19 -12.05 -23.38
N ALA A 2 -14.76 -11.12 -24.16
CA ALA A 2 -15.51 -9.96 -23.64
C ALA A 2 -16.64 -10.30 -22.66
N ALA A 3 -17.40 -11.37 -22.90
CA ALA A 3 -18.48 -11.81 -21.99
C ALA A 3 -18.00 -12.25 -20.60
N VAL A 4 -16.75 -12.72 -20.48
CA VAL A 4 -16.17 -13.11 -19.18
C VAL A 4 -15.75 -11.88 -18.39
N ILE A 5 -15.10 -10.91 -19.05
CA ILE A 5 -14.61 -9.67 -18.41
C ILE A 5 -15.79 -8.73 -18.05
N ALA A 6 -16.89 -8.78 -18.80
CA ALA A 6 -18.09 -8.02 -18.51
C ALA A 6 -19.03 -8.72 -17.50
N SER A 7 -18.70 -9.94 -17.04
CA SER A 7 -19.52 -10.65 -16.08
C SER A 7 -19.43 -9.99 -14.71
N PRO A 8 -20.56 -9.69 -14.03
CA PRO A 8 -20.53 -9.19 -12.66
C PRO A 8 -19.73 -10.12 -11.73
N ARG A 9 -19.83 -11.44 -11.93
CA ARG A 9 -19.11 -12.45 -11.13
C ARG A 9 -17.59 -12.36 -11.25
N PHE A 10 -17.09 -11.72 -12.31
CA PHE A 10 -15.66 -11.44 -12.48
C PHE A 10 -15.28 -10.10 -11.85
N LEU A 11 -16.18 -9.10 -11.91
CA LEU A 11 -15.92 -7.74 -11.41
C LEU A 11 -16.08 -7.61 -9.88
N TYR A 12 -16.91 -8.44 -9.26
CA TYR A 12 -17.22 -8.38 -7.84
C TYR A 12 -16.90 -9.69 -7.15
N LEU A 13 -16.31 -9.62 -5.95
CA LEU A 13 -16.38 -10.74 -5.01
C LEU A 13 -17.80 -10.82 -4.46
N TYR A 14 -18.54 -11.83 -4.88
CA TYR A 14 -19.82 -12.19 -4.28
C TYR A 14 -19.58 -13.20 -3.17
N ASP A 15 -20.19 -12.96 -2.02
CA ASP A 15 -20.49 -14.03 -1.09
C ASP A 15 -21.71 -14.77 -1.59
N THR A 16 -21.57 -16.08 -1.78
CA THR A 16 -22.73 -16.94 -1.98
C THR A 16 -23.48 -17.07 -0.65
N VAL A 17 -24.27 -16.04 -0.31
CA VAL A 17 -25.18 -16.07 0.83
C VAL A 17 -26.24 -17.13 0.54
N SER A 18 -26.00 -18.34 1.01
CA SER A 18 -27.02 -19.39 1.00
C SER A 18 -28.07 -18.99 2.03
N ASN A 19 -29.27 -18.62 1.56
CA ASN A 19 -30.39 -18.15 2.39
C ASN A 19 -30.92 -19.15 3.44
N ASP A 20 -30.29 -20.31 3.61
CA ASP A 20 -30.79 -21.43 4.41
C ASP A 20 -30.00 -21.71 5.71
N SER A 21 -28.96 -20.94 6.05
CA SER A 21 -28.24 -21.14 7.33
C SER A 21 -27.55 -19.85 7.83
N PRO A 22 -27.67 -19.50 9.12
CA PRO A 22 -27.06 -18.31 9.71
C PRO A 22 -25.53 -18.43 9.89
N GLU A 23 -24.96 -19.60 9.62
CA GLU A 23 -23.53 -19.85 9.54
C GLU A 23 -23.16 -20.06 8.07
N THR A 24 -23.05 -18.96 7.32
CA THR A 24 -22.58 -19.01 5.93
C THR A 24 -21.08 -19.34 5.96
N SER A 25 -20.73 -20.62 5.91
CA SER A 25 -19.33 -21.05 5.79
C SER A 25 -18.77 -20.50 4.48
N ILE A 26 -17.85 -19.54 4.55
CA ILE A 26 -17.14 -19.00 3.40
C ILE A 26 -16.49 -20.18 2.66
N ASN A 27 -16.75 -20.30 1.36
CA ASN A 27 -16.13 -21.35 0.56
C ASN A 27 -14.62 -21.12 0.51
N ASP A 28 -13.80 -22.17 0.57
CA ASP A 28 -12.34 -22.03 0.51
C ASP A 28 -11.86 -21.28 -0.75
N TYR A 29 -12.58 -21.35 -1.88
CA TYR A 29 -12.28 -20.53 -3.06
C TYR A 29 -12.55 -19.04 -2.85
N GLU A 30 -13.63 -18.71 -2.14
CA GLU A 30 -13.95 -17.33 -1.76
C GLU A 30 -12.90 -16.83 -0.75
N LEU A 31 -12.50 -17.66 0.20
CA LEU A 31 -11.44 -17.36 1.17
C LEU A 31 -10.08 -17.10 0.49
N ALA A 32 -9.67 -17.97 -0.44
CA ALA A 32 -8.46 -17.79 -1.23
C ALA A 32 -8.47 -16.48 -2.00
N SER A 33 -9.60 -16.17 -2.65
CA SER A 33 -9.78 -14.95 -3.41
C SER A 33 -9.70 -13.72 -2.50
N ARG A 34 -10.42 -13.73 -1.37
CA ARG A 34 -10.40 -12.65 -0.38
C ARG A 34 -9.00 -12.37 0.15
N LEU A 35 -8.24 -13.40 0.52
CA LEU A 35 -6.86 -13.25 0.98
C LEU A 35 -5.96 -12.62 -0.09
N ALA A 36 -6.04 -13.11 -1.33
CA ALA A 36 -5.22 -12.62 -2.42
C ALA A 36 -5.54 -11.18 -2.81
N PHE A 37 -6.83 -10.82 -2.87
CA PHE A 37 -7.23 -9.44 -3.15
C PHE A 37 -6.89 -8.50 -1.99
N PHE A 38 -7.01 -8.96 -0.75
CA PHE A 38 -6.70 -8.14 0.42
C PHE A 38 -5.18 -7.90 0.55
N LEU A 39 -4.35 -8.95 0.55
CA LEU A 39 -2.92 -8.83 0.81
C LEU A 39 -2.09 -8.45 -0.43
N TRP A 40 -2.49 -8.91 -1.63
CA TRP A 40 -1.70 -8.74 -2.84
C TRP A 40 -2.37 -7.86 -3.89
N GLY A 41 -3.64 -7.47 -3.69
CA GLY A 41 -4.41 -6.75 -4.71
C GLY A 41 -4.49 -7.52 -6.03
N SER A 42 -4.42 -8.85 -5.99
CA SER A 42 -4.31 -9.69 -7.20
C SER A 42 -5.09 -10.99 -7.08
N LEU A 43 -5.10 -11.76 -8.18
CA LEU A 43 -5.64 -13.11 -8.20
C LEU A 43 -4.86 -14.04 -7.23
N PRO A 44 -5.53 -15.05 -6.65
CA PRO A 44 -4.87 -16.07 -5.85
C PRO A 44 -3.85 -16.84 -6.68
N ASP A 45 -2.76 -17.25 -6.05
CA ASP A 45 -1.77 -18.10 -6.69
C ASP A 45 -2.23 -19.56 -6.75
N GLU A 46 -1.50 -20.37 -7.52
CA GLU A 46 -1.83 -21.78 -7.71
C GLU A 46 -1.84 -22.57 -6.39
N THR A 47 -0.98 -22.21 -5.43
CA THR A 47 -0.94 -22.83 -4.10
C THR A 47 -2.22 -22.59 -3.32
N LEU A 48 -2.70 -21.34 -3.26
CA LEU A 48 -3.99 -21.00 -2.64
C LEU A 48 -5.16 -21.70 -3.32
N LEU A 49 -5.15 -21.76 -4.65
CA LEU A 49 -6.20 -22.43 -5.43
C LEU A 49 -6.22 -23.94 -5.20
N GLU A 50 -5.05 -24.59 -5.11
CA GLU A 50 -4.96 -26.03 -4.86
C GLU A 50 -5.40 -26.39 -3.43
N LEU A 51 -5.00 -25.59 -2.43
CA LEU A 51 -5.48 -25.75 -1.05
C LEU A 51 -6.99 -25.54 -0.95
N ALA A 52 -7.52 -24.56 -1.68
CA ALA A 52 -8.96 -24.33 -1.75
C ALA A 52 -9.70 -25.47 -2.46
N ARG A 53 -9.11 -26.04 -3.52
CA ARG A 53 -9.65 -27.21 -4.22
C ARG A 53 -9.75 -28.43 -3.31
N ARG A 54 -8.81 -28.58 -2.37
CA ARG A 54 -8.79 -29.67 -1.38
C ARG A 54 -9.71 -29.42 -0.19
N GLY A 55 -10.25 -28.20 -0.02
CA GLY A 55 -11.04 -27.83 1.16
C GLY A 55 -10.20 -27.77 2.45
N GLU A 56 -8.89 -27.52 2.31
CA GLU A 56 -7.95 -27.49 3.44
C GLU A 56 -7.57 -26.06 3.85
N LEU A 57 -7.93 -25.05 3.07
CA LEU A 57 -7.51 -23.67 3.30
C LEU A 57 -8.20 -23.06 4.53
N SER A 58 -9.43 -23.48 4.83
CA SER A 58 -10.16 -23.07 6.04
C SER A 58 -9.59 -23.65 7.33
N ARG A 59 -8.65 -24.61 7.26
CA ARG A 59 -8.00 -25.15 8.46
C ARG A 59 -7.08 -24.09 9.10
N PRO A 60 -7.19 -23.83 10.42
CA PRO A 60 -6.44 -22.75 11.08
C PRO A 60 -4.92 -22.80 10.85
N ASP A 61 -4.32 -24.00 10.96
CA ASP A 61 -2.87 -24.17 10.80
C ASP A 61 -2.41 -23.86 9.36
N VAL A 62 -3.21 -24.29 8.36
CA VAL A 62 -2.93 -24.07 6.94
C VAL A 62 -3.11 -22.59 6.60
N LEU A 63 -4.20 -21.99 7.09
CA LEU A 63 -4.49 -20.57 6.90
C LEU A 63 -3.38 -19.68 7.46
N GLN A 64 -2.92 -19.95 8.69
CA GLN A 64 -1.85 -19.18 9.32
C GLN A 64 -0.52 -19.32 8.56
N SER A 65 -0.19 -20.53 8.09
CA SER A 65 0.99 -20.77 7.27
C SER A 65 0.93 -20.02 5.93
N GLN A 66 -0.22 -20.06 5.25
CA GLN A 66 -0.41 -19.31 4.00
C GLN A 66 -0.38 -17.81 4.22
N PHE A 67 -0.99 -17.30 5.30
CA PHE A 67 -0.94 -15.89 5.65
C PHE A 67 0.50 -15.41 5.83
N HIS A 68 1.31 -16.10 6.63
CA HIS A 68 2.71 -15.73 6.85
C HIS A 68 3.53 -15.76 5.55
N ARG A 69 3.30 -16.76 4.70
CA ARG A 69 3.90 -16.83 3.36
C ARG A 69 3.53 -15.62 2.52
N MET A 70 2.26 -15.23 2.51
CA MET A 70 1.78 -14.11 1.70
C MET A 70 2.30 -12.76 2.17
N VAL A 71 2.44 -12.57 3.49
CA VAL A 71 3.01 -11.36 4.09
C VAL A 71 4.50 -11.22 3.76
N THR A 72 5.23 -12.33 3.66
CA THR A 72 6.67 -12.31 3.32
C THR A 72 6.92 -12.16 1.81
N ASP A 73 5.87 -12.24 0.98
CA ASP A 73 5.99 -12.15 -0.48
C ASP A 73 6.11 -10.69 -0.94
N HIS A 74 6.98 -10.43 -1.92
CA HIS A 74 7.15 -9.11 -2.56
C HIS A 74 5.84 -8.45 -3.04
N LYS A 75 4.80 -9.23 -3.33
CA LYS A 75 3.48 -8.71 -3.71
C LYS A 75 2.79 -7.92 -2.59
N LEU A 76 3.18 -8.12 -1.32
CA LEU A 76 2.64 -7.35 -0.19
C LEU A 76 2.90 -5.84 -0.35
N LYS A 77 3.94 -5.45 -1.11
CA LYS A 77 4.19 -4.04 -1.41
C LYS A 77 2.94 -3.31 -1.94
N ARG A 78 2.10 -3.98 -2.73
CA ARG A 78 0.85 -3.40 -3.26
C ARG A 78 -0.14 -3.05 -2.15
N PHE A 79 -0.22 -3.86 -1.11
CA PHE A 79 -1.02 -3.54 0.06
C PHE A 79 -0.45 -2.33 0.81
N CYS A 80 0.88 -2.31 1.00
CA CYS A 80 1.57 -1.18 1.64
C CYS A 80 1.46 0.13 0.85
N ASP A 81 1.32 0.08 -0.48
CA ASP A 81 1.11 1.27 -1.30
C ASP A 81 -0.37 1.71 -1.29
N SER A 82 -1.32 0.77 -1.37
CA SER A 82 -2.75 1.07 -1.59
C SER A 82 -3.55 1.35 -0.31
N PHE A 83 -3.34 0.56 0.75
CA PHE A 83 -4.09 0.69 1.99
C PHE A 83 -3.87 2.04 2.69
N PRO A 84 -2.62 2.44 3.03
CA PRO A 84 -2.39 3.73 3.68
C PRO A 84 -2.73 4.92 2.78
N ALA A 85 -2.56 4.82 1.45
CA ALA A 85 -2.97 5.88 0.53
C ALA A 85 -4.48 6.17 0.63
N GLN A 86 -5.31 5.13 0.71
CA GLN A 86 -6.76 5.27 0.87
C GLN A 86 -7.16 5.66 2.29
N TRP A 87 -6.55 5.03 3.29
CA TRP A 87 -6.84 5.26 4.71
C TRP A 87 -6.53 6.69 5.14
N LEU A 88 -5.34 7.20 4.77
CA LEU A 88 -4.88 8.55 5.07
C LEU A 88 -5.31 9.57 4.00
N GLN A 89 -5.99 9.13 2.95
CA GLN A 89 -6.50 9.96 1.85
C GLN A 89 -5.38 10.77 1.17
N LEU A 90 -4.23 10.14 0.93
CA LEU A 90 -3.03 10.81 0.40
C LEU A 90 -3.23 11.41 -0.99
N ASP A 91 -4.22 10.94 -1.76
CA ASP A 91 -4.62 11.56 -3.03
C ASP A 91 -5.04 13.04 -2.88
N ARG A 92 -5.55 13.41 -1.69
CA ARG A 92 -5.88 14.81 -1.37
C ARG A 92 -4.62 15.68 -1.25
N LEU A 93 -3.50 15.10 -0.85
CA LEU A 93 -2.23 15.79 -0.76
C LEU A 93 -1.70 16.14 -2.16
N ILE A 94 -1.75 15.19 -3.10
CA ILE A 94 -1.33 15.42 -4.49
C ILE A 94 -2.20 16.49 -5.17
N SER A 95 -3.51 16.40 -4.96
CA SER A 95 -4.50 17.32 -5.56
C SER A 95 -4.57 18.69 -4.88
N SER A 96 -3.93 18.86 -3.72
CA SER A 96 -3.85 20.16 -3.05
C SER A 96 -3.05 21.17 -3.87
N VAL A 97 -3.58 22.39 -3.96
CA VAL A 97 -3.00 23.52 -4.70
C VAL A 97 -2.87 24.70 -3.74
N PRO A 98 -1.81 24.78 -2.92
CA PRO A 98 -1.53 25.93 -2.07
C PRO A 98 -1.39 27.20 -2.90
N ASN A 99 -1.68 28.38 -2.32
CA ASN A 99 -1.53 29.64 -3.05
C ASN A 99 -0.07 29.84 -3.49
N PRO A 100 0.23 29.92 -4.81
CA PRO A 100 1.59 30.05 -5.33
C PRO A 100 2.34 31.32 -4.85
N GLU A 101 1.62 32.40 -4.55
CA GLU A 101 2.25 33.64 -4.06
C GLU A 101 2.74 33.49 -2.61
N MET A 102 2.04 32.69 -1.80
CA MET A 102 2.41 32.46 -0.40
C MET A 102 3.39 31.29 -0.23
N PHE A 103 3.32 30.29 -1.11
CA PHE A 103 4.15 29.09 -1.05
C PHE A 103 4.83 28.81 -2.41
N PRO A 104 5.75 29.67 -2.85
CA PRO A 104 6.43 29.50 -4.14
C PRO A 104 7.33 28.24 -4.16
N GLU A 105 7.92 27.86 -3.03
CA GLU A 105 8.82 26.70 -2.94
C GLU A 105 8.11 25.35 -3.12
N PHE A 106 6.80 25.28 -2.85
CA PHE A 106 5.98 24.07 -3.06
C PHE A 106 5.85 23.68 -4.54
N TYR A 107 6.13 24.63 -5.43
CA TYR A 107 6.07 24.47 -6.87
C TYR A 107 7.49 24.41 -7.44
N PHE A 108 8.17 23.27 -7.28
CA PHE A 108 9.46 23.05 -7.89
C PHE A 108 9.33 22.64 -9.38
N SER A 109 9.53 23.61 -10.28
CA SER A 109 9.44 23.38 -11.74
C SER A 109 8.05 22.85 -12.15
N LYS A 110 7.97 21.68 -12.80
CA LYS A 110 6.72 20.97 -13.14
C LYS A 110 6.24 20.01 -12.04
N TYR A 111 7.00 19.87 -10.97
CA TYR A 111 6.73 18.95 -9.87
C TYR A 111 6.18 19.70 -8.66
N ARG A 112 5.44 18.99 -7.81
CA ARG A 112 4.92 19.50 -6.54
C ARG A 112 5.52 18.67 -5.42
N ASP A 113 5.91 19.32 -4.34
CA ASP A 113 6.45 18.67 -3.15
C ASP A 113 5.47 17.63 -2.60
N SER A 114 4.16 17.81 -2.84
CA SER A 114 3.11 16.87 -2.44
C SER A 114 3.34 15.43 -2.89
N MET A 115 4.03 15.20 -4.01
CA MET A 115 4.39 13.85 -4.44
C MET A 115 5.40 13.21 -3.49
N HIS A 116 6.39 13.98 -3.02
CA HIS A 116 7.38 13.51 -2.07
C HIS A 116 6.74 13.34 -0.68
N MET A 117 5.90 14.29 -0.27
CA MET A 117 5.19 14.25 1.01
C MET A 117 4.28 13.02 1.13
N MET A 118 3.74 12.52 0.01
CA MET A 118 2.96 11.29 0.01
C MET A 118 3.81 10.05 0.25
N MET A 119 5.05 10.01 -0.25
CA MET A 119 5.90 8.82 -0.14
C MET A 119 6.37 8.57 1.29
N GLU A 120 6.58 9.61 2.08
CA GLU A 120 7.00 9.52 3.48
C GLU A 120 6.09 8.59 4.33
N PRO A 121 4.78 8.82 4.44
CA PRO A 121 3.90 7.93 5.21
C PRO A 121 3.76 6.53 4.61
N LEU A 122 3.91 6.38 3.28
CA LEU A 122 3.90 5.05 2.64
C LEU A 122 5.11 4.22 3.06
N LEU A 123 6.30 4.82 3.06
CA LEU A 123 7.54 4.15 3.48
C LEU A 123 7.55 3.84 4.97
N VAL A 124 7.04 4.76 5.82
CA VAL A 124 6.87 4.48 7.26
C VAL A 124 5.93 3.30 7.47
N PHE A 125 4.77 3.29 6.79
CA PHE A 125 3.81 2.20 6.89
C PHE A 125 4.41 0.87 6.44
N GLU A 126 5.08 0.84 5.28
CA GLU A 126 5.76 -0.33 4.75
C GLU A 126 6.80 -0.87 5.76
N THR A 127 7.59 0.02 6.35
CA THR A 127 8.62 -0.35 7.34
C THR A 127 7.99 -0.95 8.59
N VAL A 128 6.91 -0.34 9.11
CA VAL A 128 6.22 -0.86 10.30
C VAL A 128 5.65 -2.26 10.06
N VAL A 129 5.11 -2.51 8.86
CA VAL A 129 4.55 -3.82 8.50
C VAL A 129 5.63 -4.87 8.24
N ILE A 130 6.70 -4.52 7.53
CA ILE A 130 7.77 -5.48 7.15
C ILE A 130 8.68 -5.80 8.33
N GLU A 131 9.05 -4.80 9.14
CA GLU A 131 9.93 -4.99 10.30
C GLU A 131 9.17 -5.44 11.56
N ASP A 132 7.85 -5.65 11.48
CA ASP A 132 6.98 -6.03 12.61
C ASP A 132 7.14 -5.07 13.81
N GLN A 133 7.11 -3.76 13.52
CA GLN A 133 7.27 -2.70 14.52
C GLN A 133 5.95 -2.46 15.27
N PRO A 134 6.00 -1.90 16.49
CA PRO A 134 4.77 -1.59 17.23
C PRO A 134 3.92 -0.57 16.47
N LEU A 135 2.60 -0.80 16.47
CA LEU A 135 1.63 0.06 15.76
C LEU A 135 1.66 1.53 16.22
N THR A 136 2.19 1.80 17.41
CA THR A 136 2.41 3.16 17.91
C THR A 136 3.32 3.99 17.00
N GLN A 137 4.25 3.36 16.28
CA GLN A 137 5.14 4.00 15.31
C GLN A 137 4.37 4.59 14.10
N LEU A 138 3.10 4.24 13.87
CA LEU A 138 2.27 4.91 12.86
C LEU A 138 1.76 6.29 13.31
N ILE A 139 1.77 6.57 14.61
CA ILE A 139 1.25 7.82 15.19
C ILE A 139 2.41 8.66 15.75
N ASP A 140 3.28 8.02 16.53
CA ASP A 140 4.43 8.62 17.19
C ASP A 140 5.66 7.79 16.80
N SER A 141 6.24 8.15 15.66
CA SER A 141 7.37 7.43 15.07
C SER A 141 8.69 8.03 15.53
N ASP A 142 9.63 7.18 15.93
CA ASP A 142 11.03 7.57 16.21
C ASP A 142 11.88 7.69 14.93
N PHE A 143 11.24 7.54 13.77
CA PHE A 143 11.89 7.65 12.47
C PHE A 143 10.92 8.11 11.39
N THR A 144 11.45 8.71 10.34
CA THR A 144 10.69 8.99 9.12
C THR A 144 11.57 8.84 7.87
N TYR A 145 10.98 9.00 6.69
CA TYR A 145 11.69 8.94 5.41
C TYR A 145 11.64 10.29 4.72
N ARG A 146 12.81 10.85 4.38
CA ARG A 146 12.90 12.12 3.67
C ARG A 146 13.71 11.99 2.40
N SER A 147 13.25 12.70 1.38
CA SER A 147 14.05 13.01 0.20
C SER A 147 14.75 14.35 0.41
N GLY A 148 15.86 14.62 -0.27
CA GLY A 148 16.57 15.90 -0.14
C GLY A 148 15.65 17.12 -0.38
N HIS A 149 14.65 16.96 -1.24
CA HIS A 149 13.64 17.99 -1.48
C HIS A 149 12.72 18.25 -0.28
N LEU A 150 12.32 17.20 0.45
CA LEU A 150 11.53 17.36 1.68
C LEU A 150 12.35 17.91 2.84
N GLU A 151 13.65 17.59 2.91
CA GLU A 151 14.53 18.20 3.90
C GLU A 151 14.61 19.73 3.72
N ASP A 152 14.75 20.17 2.48
CA ASP A 152 14.70 21.60 2.11
C ASP A 152 13.39 22.27 2.51
N ALA A 153 12.26 21.57 2.32
CA ALA A 153 10.92 22.06 2.60
C ALA A 153 10.56 22.09 4.09
N TYR A 154 10.91 21.06 4.87
CA TYR A 154 10.54 20.93 6.29
C TYR A 154 11.49 21.64 7.27
N GLY A 155 12.74 21.88 6.87
CA GLY A 155 13.41 23.16 7.10
C GLY A 155 13.78 23.66 8.52
N VAL A 156 13.33 23.10 9.65
CA VAL A 156 14.01 23.43 10.94
C VAL A 156 15.42 22.81 11.01
N LEU A 157 15.76 21.92 10.04
CA LEU A 157 17.03 21.20 9.89
C LEU A 157 17.55 21.26 8.44
N LYS A 158 17.55 22.44 7.82
CA LYS A 158 17.99 22.62 6.43
C LYS A 158 19.44 22.16 6.23
N SER A 159 19.67 21.06 5.51
CA SER A 159 21.00 20.66 5.06
C SER A 159 21.35 21.44 3.78
N ASN A 160 22.54 22.03 3.74
CA ASN A 160 23.00 22.84 2.60
C ASN A 160 23.53 21.92 1.48
N GLU A 161 22.67 21.18 0.79
CA GLU A 161 23.07 20.45 -0.41
C GLU A 161 22.70 21.21 -1.69
N PRO A 162 23.59 21.20 -2.71
CA PRO A 162 23.39 21.99 -3.91
C PRO A 162 22.27 21.37 -4.78
N LYS A 163 21.29 22.20 -5.14
CA LYS A 163 20.22 21.85 -6.10
C LYS A 163 20.84 21.34 -7.42
N GLY A 164 20.59 20.07 -7.74
CA GLY A 164 20.96 19.44 -9.01
C GLY A 164 20.31 20.14 -10.21
N ARG A 165 21.03 20.19 -11.34
CA ARG A 165 20.55 20.78 -12.59
C ARG A 165 19.49 19.87 -13.23
N GLY A 166 18.25 20.36 -13.31
CA GLY A 166 17.14 19.62 -13.91
C GLY A 166 17.36 19.24 -15.37
N GLY A 167 16.98 18.00 -15.73
CA GLY A 167 16.94 17.52 -17.12
C GLY A 167 17.19 16.02 -17.30
N GLU A 168 17.75 15.34 -16.30
CA GLU A 168 18.02 13.90 -16.35
C GLU A 168 17.00 13.11 -15.50
N VAL A 169 16.81 11.84 -15.84
CA VAL A 169 16.04 10.90 -14.99
C VAL A 169 16.86 10.69 -13.73
N GLU A 170 16.47 11.35 -12.65
CA GLU A 170 17.11 11.24 -11.34
C GLU A 170 16.41 10.15 -10.53
N GLU A 171 17.20 9.32 -9.85
CA GLU A 171 16.68 8.38 -8.86
C GLU A 171 16.26 9.15 -7.61
N LEU A 172 14.99 9.05 -7.24
CA LEU A 172 14.48 9.70 -6.05
C LEU A 172 14.86 8.87 -4.81
N THR A 173 15.94 9.27 -4.16
CA THR A 173 16.44 8.55 -2.97
C THR A 173 15.78 9.09 -1.71
N PHE A 174 15.22 8.18 -0.90
CA PHE A 174 14.75 8.48 0.46
C PHE A 174 15.71 7.88 1.47
N HIS A 175 15.98 8.63 2.54
CA HIS A 175 16.79 8.18 3.65
C HIS A 175 15.94 8.09 4.91
N ARG A 176 16.15 7.02 5.69
CA ARG A 176 15.57 6.87 7.02
C ARG A 176 16.28 7.85 7.95
N VAL A 177 15.54 8.80 8.49
CA VAL A 177 16.00 9.77 9.48
C VAL A 177 15.32 9.46 10.82
N PRO A 178 15.97 9.72 11.97
CA PRO A 178 15.31 9.69 13.26
C PRO A 178 14.29 10.83 13.40
#